data_AF-A0A441YMX0-F1
#
_entry.id   AF-A0A441YMX0-F1
#
_cell.length_a   1.000
_cell.length_b   1.000
_cell.length_c   1.000
_cell.angle_alpha   90.00
_cell.angle_beta   90.00
_cell.angle_gamma   90.00
#
_symmetry.space_group_name_H-M   'P 1'
#
loop_
_entity.id
_entity.type
_entity.pdbx_description
1 polymer ?
#
loop_
_entity_poly.entity_id
_entity_poly.type
_entity_poly.pdbx_seq_one_letter_code
_entity_poly.pdbx_strand_id
1 'polypeptide(L)' 'MPVEFIEGKLKTTLPVHLVAKNRLDAAALASSSLAWARANGFSGQAGRTLILPGENGALAGALF' A
#
# COMPACT_ATOMS: atom_id res chain seq x y z
N MET A 1 -4.86 21.32 -0.72
CA MET A 1 -5.84 20.32 -1.17
C MET A 1 -6.62 19.89 0.07
N PRO A 2 -7.92 20.22 0.20
CA PRO A 2 -8.72 19.74 1.31
C PRO A 2 -8.91 18.22 1.21
N VAL A 3 -8.90 17.54 2.36
CA VAL A 3 -9.27 16.12 2.45
C VAL A 3 -10.73 16.06 2.87
N GLU A 4 -11.53 15.34 2.10
CA GLU A 4 -12.94 15.11 2.40
C GLU A 4 -13.13 13.69 2.94
N PHE A 5 -13.86 13.57 4.04
CA PHE A 5 -14.28 12.28 4.57
C PHE A 5 -15.67 11.96 4.04
N ILE A 6 -15.87 10.72 3.63
CA ILE A 6 -17.16 10.22 3.15
C ILE A 6 -17.74 9.26 4.19
N GLU A 7 -19.07 9.27 4.32
CA GLU A 7 -19.77 8.34 5.19
C GLU A 7 -19.85 6.96 4.52
N GLY A 8 -19.03 6.02 5.00
CA GLY A 8 -19.07 4.62 4.60
C GLY A 8 -18.04 4.21 3.55
N LYS A 9 -17.93 2.89 3.36
CA LYS A 9 -16.95 2.29 2.44
C LYS A 9 -17.50 2.23 1.02
N LEU A 10 -16.83 2.89 0.08
CA LEU A 10 -17.11 2.73 -1.34
C LEU A 10 -16.53 1.41 -1.86
N LYS A 11 -17.18 0.82 -2.87
CA LYS A 11 -16.68 -0.37 -3.56
C LYS A 11 -15.34 -0.13 -4.28
N THR A 12 -15.03 1.12 -4.57
CA THR A 12 -13.84 1.56 -5.32
C THR A 12 -12.69 2.02 -4.42
N THR A 13 -12.84 1.99 -3.08
CA THR A 13 -11.75 2.38 -2.19
C THR A 13 -10.60 1.38 -2.24
N LEU A 14 -9.38 1.89 -2.35
CA LEU A 14 -8.16 1.08 -2.25
C LEU A 14 -7.48 1.32 -0.89
N PRO A 15 -6.95 0.26 -0.25
CA PRO A 15 -6.29 0.38 1.04
C PRO A 15 -4.94 1.12 0.94
N VAL A 16 -4.64 1.90 1.97
CA VAL A 16 -3.29 2.39 2.26
C VAL A 16 -2.78 1.65 3.50
N HIS A 17 -1.74 0.84 3.33
CA HIS A 17 -1.13 0.05 4.39
C HIS A 17 0.02 0.84 5.01
N LEU A 18 -0.09 1.14 6.31
CA LEU A 18 0.98 1.76 7.07
C LEU A 18 2.04 0.71 7.43
N VAL A 19 3.27 0.92 7.00
CA VAL A 19 4.39 -0.01 7.20
C VAL A 19 5.48 0.69 7.99
N ALA A 20 5.69 0.24 9.22
CA ALA A 20 6.80 0.75 10.02
C ALA A 20 8.15 0.43 9.36
N LYS A 21 9.11 1.33 9.53
CA LYS A 21 10.47 1.19 8.97
C LYS A 21 11.08 -0.16 9.33
N ASN A 22 11.57 -0.88 8.32
CA ASN A 22 12.16 -2.21 8.40
C ASN A 22 11.20 -3.28 8.97
N ARG A 23 9.89 -3.08 8.88
CA ARG A 23 8.85 -4.02 9.37
C ARG A 23 7.93 -4.52 8.25
N LEU A 24 8.43 -4.54 7.02
CA LEU A 24 7.67 -5.01 5.85
C LEU A 24 7.13 -6.43 6.04
N ASP A 25 7.90 -7.33 6.66
CA ASP A 25 7.48 -8.71 6.91
C ASP A 25 6.35 -8.83 7.95
N ALA A 26 6.14 -7.79 8.78
CA ALA A 26 5.06 -7.74 9.76
C ALA A 26 3.79 -7.08 9.21
N ALA A 27 3.79 -6.59 7.96
CA ALA A 27 2.69 -5.83 7.38
C ALA A 27 1.46 -6.66 6.97
N ALA A 28 1.46 -7.98 7.24
CA ALA A 28 0.38 -8.92 6.90
C ALA A 28 -0.10 -8.81 5.43
N LEU A 29 0.83 -8.53 4.51
CA LEU A 29 0.56 -8.39 3.08
C LEU A 29 0.61 -9.74 2.37
N ALA A 30 -0.08 -9.84 1.23
CA ALA A 30 0.06 -10.99 0.34
C ALA A 30 1.52 -11.15 -0.15
N SER A 31 1.93 -12.39 -0.41
CA SER A 31 3.32 -12.71 -0.82
C SER A 31 3.77 -11.96 -2.08
N SER A 32 2.87 -11.75 -3.04
CA SER A 32 3.14 -10.97 -4.25
C SER A 32 3.41 -9.50 -3.94
N SER A 33 2.64 -8.89 -3.03
CA SER A 33 2.85 -7.51 -2.57
C SER A 33 4.18 -7.36 -1.81
N LEU A 34 4.56 -8.34 -0.99
CA LEU A 34 5.87 -8.35 -0.33
C LEU A 34 7.03 -8.44 -1.33
N ALA A 35 6.93 -9.34 -2.32
CA ALA A 35 7.93 -9.47 -3.37
C ALA A 35 8.06 -8.18 -4.19
N TRP A 36 6.94 -7.56 -4.56
CA TRP A 36 6.89 -6.27 -5.24
C TRP A 36 7.56 -5.16 -4.43
N ALA A 37 7.25 -5.06 -3.13
CA ALA A 37 7.85 -4.07 -2.26
C ALA A 37 9.37 -4.20 -2.18
N ARG A 38 9.89 -5.43 -2.04
CA ARG A 38 11.34 -5.70 -2.03
C ARG A 38 11.99 -5.38 -3.37
N ALA A 39 11.36 -5.75 -4.49
CA ALA A 39 11.87 -5.43 -5.83
C ALA A 39 11.98 -3.92 -6.09
N ASN A 40 11.11 -3.13 -5.44
CA ASN A 40 11.15 -1.66 -5.50
C ASN A 40 11.99 -1.04 -4.37
N GLY A 41 12.68 -1.84 -3.55
CA GLY A 41 13.51 -1.37 -2.44
C GLY A 41 12.72 -0.63 -1.35
N PHE A 42 11.42 -0.88 -1.22
CA PHE A 42 10.58 -0.28 -0.19
C PHE A 42 10.84 -0.93 1.17
N SER A 43 11.07 -0.12 2.20
CA SER A 43 11.29 -0.60 3.56
C SER A 43 10.48 0.13 4.63
N GLY A 44 9.42 0.87 4.26
CA GLY A 44 8.65 1.69 5.21
C GLY A 44 9.41 2.95 5.63
N GLN A 45 10.17 3.57 4.70
CA GLN A 45 10.83 4.84 4.97
C GLN A 45 9.78 5.96 5.10
N ALA A 46 9.93 6.81 6.13
CA ALA A 46 8.98 7.89 6.38
C ALA A 46 8.75 8.77 5.14
N GLY A 47 7.49 9.00 4.79
CA GLY A 47 7.09 9.83 3.66
C GLY A 47 7.23 9.17 2.29
N ARG A 48 7.64 7.89 2.23
CA ARG A 48 7.71 7.15 0.97
C ARG A 48 6.42 6.39 0.74
N THR A 49 5.84 6.52 -0.45
CA THR A 49 4.70 5.73 -0.89
C THR A 49 5.13 4.73 -1.97
N LEU A 50 4.63 3.51 -1.91
CA LEU A 50 4.74 2.53 -3.01
C LEU A 50 3.37 2.02 -3.42
N ILE A 51 3.03 2.14 -4.70
CA ILE A 51 1.79 1.61 -5.25
C ILE A 51 1.87 0.08 -5.40
N LEU A 52 0.79 -0.60 -5.00
CA LEU A 52 0.64 -2.04 -5.15
C LEU A 52 -0.12 -2.36 -6.45
N PRO A 53 0.43 -3.20 -7.34
CA PRO A 53 -0.25 -3.64 -8.54
C PRO A 53 -1.37 -4.64 -8.18
N GLY A 54 -2.50 -4.49 -8.86
CA GLY A 54 -3.60 -5.45 -8.90
C GLY A 54 -3.61 -6.23 -10.22
N GLU A 55 -4.70 -6.96 -10.45
CA GLU A 55 -4.87 -7.75 -11.67
C GLU A 55 -4.89 -6.86 -12.92
N ASN A 56 -4.31 -7.36 -14.02
CA ASN A 56 -4.31 -6.69 -15.33
C ASN A 56 -3.78 -5.24 -15.30
N GLY A 57 -2.86 -4.93 -14.38
CA GLY A 57 -2.30 -3.58 -14.23
C GLY A 57 -3.19 -2.59 -13.50
N ALA A 58 -4.28 -3.05 -12.88
CA ALA A 58 -5.10 -2.23 -11.99
C ALA A 58 -4.33 -1.84 -10.72
N LEU A 59 -4.88 -0.90 -9.94
CA LEU A 59 -4.36 -0.55 -8.63
C LEU A 59 -5.01 -1.43 -7.55
N ALA A 60 -4.19 -2.00 -6.68
CA ALA A 60 -4.66 -2.79 -5.53
C ALA A 60 -4.57 -2.04 -4.19
N GLY A 61 -3.79 -0.96 -4.13
CA GLY A 61 -3.55 -0.21 -2.90
C GLY A 61 -2.21 0.52 -2.91
N ALA A 62 -1.79 0.97 -1.73
CA ALA A 62 -0.49 1.59 -1.52
C ALA A 62 0.13 1.17 -0.19
N LEU A 63 1.46 1.19 -0.11
CA LEU A 63 2.25 1.16 1.11
C LEU A 63 2.69 2.58 1.46
N PHE A 64 2.69 2.92 2.73
CA PHE A 64 3.20 4.19 3.27
C PHE A 64 4.04 3.95 4.52
#